data_AF-A0A7V7MZG3-F1
#
_entry.id   AF-A0A7V7MZG3-F1
#
_cell.length_a   1.000
_cell.length_b   1.000
_cell.length_c   1.000
_cell.angle_alpha   90.00
_cell.angle_beta   90.00
_cell.angle_gamma   90.00
#
_symmetry.space_group_name_H-M   'P 1'
#
loop_
_entity.id
_entity.type
_entity.pdbx_description
1 polymer ?
#
loop_
_entity_poly.entity_id
_entity_poly.type
_entity_poly.pdbx_seq_one_letter_code
_entity_poly.pdbx_strand_id
1 'polypeptide(L)'
;MGQKLLAYLFYGFLVLMVIAALFLLKYQLEQKNIKQQQIDSRANVVSRVTTETTEQNTKQKSAPKKTTQSTAISPANSQPDPESTQSSLTYLAVYRQWQNAQACKPFFQHWQQFGIQADPTDMVRPAQKFYGMPDYLPNEKQPLVGAQRTTLNHWQKICHELVRDYGIFTDDNTANATLTNNIADSIEHLLLNKSPKTAKEQALHSTRNIAALWQNSFNHLERVLAGTNSLSADEIISIEDELDQLSRRKGALNAQFSNDLSDDEVDAIFTELASISDHETALAEQLNDQKLIDKEALTQAVNTFQSHDQKLNQSLHSRDADVFFEALHTIEGLYSYDLTILGFSRYRYNKADSYRITPDQMVLAYSEWQNSHLQDDALRYATHLYLCDLGWDCSSNSALMMQYCLRHYYTYPDACGVDVTRFYQQYLISTNRMIDVLNFKAILQDLYHD
;
A
#
# COMPACT_ATOMS: atom_id res chain seq x y z
N MET A 1 5.82 -45.69 -45.55
CA MET A 1 4.89 -45.57 -44.40
C MET A 1 5.14 -44.34 -43.51
N GLY A 2 6.34 -43.73 -43.48
CA GLY A 2 6.66 -42.64 -42.54
C GLY A 2 5.93 -41.30 -42.72
N GLN A 3 5.66 -40.85 -43.96
CA GLN A 3 5.06 -39.53 -44.18
C GLN A 3 3.61 -39.39 -43.70
N LYS A 4 2.81 -40.46 -43.81
CA LYS A 4 1.42 -40.45 -43.32
C LYS A 4 1.38 -40.42 -41.79
N LEU A 5 2.27 -41.17 -41.13
CA LEU A 5 2.38 -41.18 -39.67
C LEU A 5 2.80 -39.79 -39.14
N LEU A 6 3.77 -39.15 -39.79
CA LEU A 6 4.22 -37.80 -39.43
C LEU A 6 3.09 -36.77 -39.56
N ALA A 7 2.29 -36.85 -40.63
CA ALA A 7 1.14 -35.98 -40.83
C ALA A 7 0.08 -36.18 -39.73
N TYR A 8 -0.22 -37.43 -39.35
CA TYR A 8 -1.18 -37.70 -38.27
C TYR A 8 -0.70 -37.20 -36.90
N LEU A 9 0.60 -37.30 -36.61
CA LEU A 9 1.18 -36.74 -35.38
C LEU A 9 1.10 -35.21 -35.36
N PHE A 10 1.37 -34.56 -36.50
CA PHE A 10 1.28 -33.10 -36.62
C PHE A 10 -0.16 -32.61 -36.46
N TYR A 11 -1.14 -33.29 -37.07
CA TYR A 11 -2.56 -32.99 -36.88
C TYR A 11 -3.02 -33.21 -35.44
N GLY A 12 -2.55 -34.28 -34.77
CA GLY A 12 -2.84 -34.54 -33.37
C GLY A 12 -2.32 -33.44 -32.45
N PHE A 13 -1.09 -32.97 -32.68
CA PHE A 13 -0.48 -31.87 -31.93
C PHE A 13 -1.21 -30.54 -32.13
N LEU A 14 -1.58 -30.20 -33.37
CA LEU A 14 -2.36 -28.99 -33.67
C LEU A 14 -3.72 -28.99 -32.97
N VAL A 15 -4.42 -30.13 -32.96
CA VAL A 15 -5.71 -30.26 -32.27
C VAL A 15 -5.54 -30.07 -30.77
N LEU A 16 -4.49 -30.63 -30.15
CA LEU A 16 -4.20 -30.43 -28.74
C LEU A 16 -3.88 -28.97 -28.40
N MET A 17 -3.11 -28.27 -29.24
CA MET A 17 -2.82 -26.84 -29.05
C MET A 17 -4.09 -25.98 -29.13
N VAL A 18 -4.98 -26.26 -30.07
CA VAL A 18 -6.27 -25.54 -30.18
C VAL A 18 -7.14 -25.79 -28.95
N ILE A 19 -7.19 -27.03 -28.45
CA ILE A 19 -7.94 -27.37 -27.23
C ILE A 19 -7.35 -26.63 -26.01
N ALA A 20 -6.02 -26.64 -25.85
CA ALA A 20 -5.35 -25.92 -24.77
C ALA A 20 -5.60 -24.40 -24.83
N ALA A 21 -5.53 -23.80 -26.01
CA ALA A 21 -5.84 -22.39 -26.23
C ALA A 21 -7.30 -22.05 -25.88
N LEU A 22 -8.26 -22.92 -26.22
CA LEU A 22 -9.67 -22.76 -25.86
C LEU A 22 -9.90 -22.87 -24.34
N PHE A 23 -9.19 -23.77 -23.66
CA PHE A 23 -9.23 -23.88 -22.19
C PHE A 23 -8.66 -22.64 -21.51
N LEU A 24 -7.52 -22.12 -22.00
CA LEU A 24 -6.94 -20.85 -21.52
C LEU A 24 -7.88 -19.67 -21.74
N LEU A 25 -8.49 -19.57 -22.93
CA LEU A 25 -9.45 -18.51 -23.25
C LEU A 25 -10.68 -18.58 -22.33
N LYS A 26 -11.21 -19.78 -22.08
CA LYS A 26 -12.33 -20.00 -21.16
C LYS A 26 -11.97 -19.62 -19.73
N TYR A 27 -10.78 -20.01 -19.25
CA TYR A 27 -10.29 -19.66 -17.92
C TYR A 27 -10.16 -18.14 -17.74
N GLN A 28 -9.62 -17.43 -18.75
CA GLN A 28 -9.54 -15.97 -18.73
C GLN A 28 -10.91 -15.30 -18.74
N LEU A 29 -11.88 -15.82 -19.50
CA LEU A 29 -13.25 -15.32 -19.54
C LEU A 29 -13.99 -15.53 -18.20
N GLU A 30 -13.82 -16.70 -17.57
CA GLU A 30 -14.40 -16.98 -16.25
C GLU A 30 -13.81 -16.07 -15.17
N GLN A 31 -12.49 -15.85 -15.16
CA GLN A 31 -11.83 -14.87 -14.29
C GLN A 31 -12.39 -13.46 -14.46
N LYS A 32 -12.57 -13.00 -15.71
CA LYS A 32 -13.14 -11.68 -16.01
C LYS A 32 -14.59 -11.55 -15.53
N ASN A 33 -15.40 -12.59 -15.76
CA ASN A 33 -16.79 -12.62 -15.30
C ASN A 33 -16.91 -12.63 -13.78
N ILE A 34 -16.05 -13.37 -13.07
CA ILE A 34 -16.03 -13.39 -11.60
C ILE A 34 -15.69 -11.99 -11.05
N LYS A 35 -14.68 -11.32 -11.62
CA LYS A 35 -14.32 -9.95 -11.20
C LYS A 35 -15.44 -8.96 -11.48
N GLN A 36 -16.07 -9.01 -12.65
CA GLN A 36 -17.20 -8.14 -12.96
C GLN A 36 -18.39 -8.41 -12.02
N GLN A 37 -18.73 -9.67 -11.78
CA GLN A 37 -19.80 -10.03 -10.83
C GLN A 37 -19.48 -9.56 -9.41
N GLN A 38 -18.22 -9.63 -8.99
CA GLN A 38 -17.81 -9.10 -7.70
C GLN A 38 -17.93 -7.56 -7.65
N ILE A 39 -17.55 -6.84 -8.72
CA ILE A 39 -17.76 -5.38 -8.85
C ILE A 39 -19.26 -5.06 -8.74
N ASP A 40 -20.09 -5.73 -9.55
CA ASP A 40 -21.53 -5.51 -9.58
C ASP A 40 -22.19 -5.87 -8.24
N SER A 41 -21.73 -6.93 -7.57
CA SER A 41 -22.26 -7.32 -6.25
C SER A 41 -21.93 -6.30 -5.16
N ARG A 42 -20.75 -5.66 -5.22
CA ARG A 42 -20.31 -4.63 -4.28
C ARG A 42 -21.03 -3.31 -4.50
N ALA A 43 -21.19 -2.91 -5.76
CA ALA A 43 -22.02 -1.78 -6.15
C ALA A 43 -23.47 -1.91 -5.65
N ASN A 44 -24.01 -3.13 -5.65
CA ASN A 44 -25.39 -3.40 -5.23
C ASN A 44 -25.58 -3.56 -3.71
N VAL A 45 -24.53 -3.60 -2.88
CA VAL A 45 -24.67 -3.61 -1.40
C VAL A 45 -25.39 -2.34 -0.90
N VAL A 46 -25.24 -1.23 -1.64
CA VAL A 46 -25.92 0.06 -1.42
C VAL A 46 -27.45 -0.09 -1.36
N SER A 47 -28.05 -1.05 -2.09
CA SER A 47 -29.51 -1.21 -2.13
C SER A 47 -30.10 -2.07 -1.00
N ARG A 48 -29.30 -2.87 -0.29
CA ARG A 48 -29.80 -3.80 0.75
C ARG A 48 -29.81 -3.21 2.16
N VAL A 49 -28.92 -2.26 2.48
CA VAL A 49 -28.83 -1.67 3.83
C VAL A 49 -30.05 -0.80 4.17
N THR A 50 -30.73 -0.26 3.16
CA THR A 50 -31.94 0.57 3.32
C THR A 50 -33.17 -0.22 3.77
N THR A 51 -33.19 -1.55 3.58
CA THR A 51 -34.38 -2.38 3.89
C THR A 51 -34.35 -2.97 5.31
N GLU A 52 -33.17 -3.27 5.87
CA GLU A 52 -33.06 -3.95 7.17
C GLU A 52 -33.05 -3.00 8.38
N THR A 53 -32.82 -1.69 8.19
CA THR A 53 -32.70 -0.73 9.30
C THR A 53 -34.07 -0.25 9.84
N THR A 54 -35.19 -0.60 9.19
CA THR A 54 -36.52 -0.10 9.57
C THR A 54 -37.28 -0.99 10.57
N GLU A 55 -36.88 -2.25 10.81
CA GLU A 55 -37.70 -3.20 11.61
C GLU A 55 -37.23 -3.49 13.04
N GLN A 56 -36.05 -3.05 13.51
CA GLN A 56 -35.54 -3.50 14.81
C GLN A 56 -35.37 -2.47 15.94
N ASN A 57 -35.70 -1.20 15.76
CA ASN A 57 -35.63 -0.22 16.85
C ASN A 57 -37.01 0.30 17.29
N THR A 58 -37.82 -0.61 17.85
CA THR A 58 -38.87 -0.22 18.80
C THR A 58 -38.78 -1.09 20.06
N LYS A 59 -38.49 -0.42 21.20
CA LYS A 59 -38.52 -0.88 22.61
C LYS A 59 -37.16 -1.17 23.26
N GLN A 60 -36.60 -0.18 23.95
CA GLN A 60 -36.63 -0.17 25.42
C GLN A 60 -36.11 1.14 26.01
N LYS A 61 -36.94 1.71 26.90
CA LYS A 61 -36.71 2.88 27.77
C LYS A 61 -36.36 2.36 29.16
N SER A 62 -35.37 2.92 29.86
CA SER A 62 -35.43 3.15 31.33
C SER A 62 -34.30 4.06 31.83
N ALA A 63 -34.58 4.69 32.98
CA ALA A 63 -34.10 5.95 33.53
C ALA A 63 -32.82 5.84 34.42
N PRO A 64 -32.24 6.98 34.89
CA PRO A 64 -30.87 7.09 35.40
C PRO A 64 -30.75 7.07 36.93
N LYS A 65 -29.54 6.86 37.47
CA LYS A 65 -29.22 7.02 38.90
C LYS A 65 -27.90 7.77 39.13
N LYS A 66 -27.93 8.66 40.13
CA LYS A 66 -26.94 9.68 40.53
C LYS A 66 -25.85 9.14 41.50
N THR A 67 -24.63 9.65 41.29
CA THR A 67 -23.66 10.31 42.21
C THR A 67 -23.21 9.63 43.53
N THR A 68 -21.90 9.58 43.77
CA THR A 68 -21.24 10.10 45.01
C THR A 68 -19.75 10.39 44.74
N GLN A 69 -19.34 11.63 45.03
CA GLN A 69 -17.96 12.13 45.11
C GLN A 69 -17.32 11.70 46.44
N SER A 70 -16.00 11.51 46.46
CA SER A 70 -15.21 11.79 47.66
C SER A 70 -13.88 12.43 47.27
N THR A 71 -13.55 13.49 48.00
CA THR A 71 -12.42 14.40 47.82
C THR A 71 -11.43 14.12 48.95
N ALA A 72 -10.13 14.02 48.64
CA ALA A 72 -9.06 14.25 49.60
C ALA A 72 -7.87 14.92 48.89
N ILE A 73 -7.30 15.94 49.55
CA ILE A 73 -6.32 16.89 49.01
C ILE A 73 -4.96 16.71 49.72
N SER A 74 -3.89 16.64 48.90
CA SER A 74 -2.47 17.09 49.09
C SER A 74 -1.52 16.36 50.05
N PRO A 75 -0.16 16.53 49.96
CA PRO A 75 0.65 17.40 49.07
C PRO A 75 1.93 16.80 48.39
N ALA A 76 2.39 17.52 47.35
CA ALA A 76 3.78 17.87 46.97
C ALA A 76 4.84 16.84 46.48
N ASN A 77 5.33 17.15 45.26
CA ASN A 77 6.67 16.97 44.68
C ASN A 77 7.22 15.55 44.45
N SER A 78 7.26 15.13 43.18
CA SER A 78 8.45 14.68 42.43
C SER A 78 8.07 14.34 40.98
N GLN A 79 8.92 14.72 40.01
CA GLN A 79 8.97 14.44 38.56
C GLN A 79 7.72 13.93 37.80
N PRO A 80 7.38 14.48 36.60
CA PRO A 80 6.28 13.97 35.80
C PRO A 80 6.59 12.56 35.30
N ASP A 81 5.83 11.58 35.77
CA ASP A 81 5.75 10.25 35.16
C ASP A 81 5.28 10.39 33.70
N PRO A 82 5.99 9.82 32.71
CA PRO A 82 5.50 9.78 31.33
C PRO A 82 4.14 9.04 31.23
N GLU A 83 3.81 8.17 32.19
CA GLU A 83 2.51 7.50 32.31
C GLU A 83 1.34 8.48 32.56
N SER A 84 1.53 9.58 33.28
CA SER A 84 0.41 10.47 33.65
C SER A 84 -0.10 11.30 32.47
N THR A 85 0.77 11.58 31.50
CA THR A 85 0.41 12.39 30.32
C THR A 85 -0.21 11.50 29.22
N GLN A 86 0.34 10.29 29.01
CA GLN A 86 -0.18 9.32 28.04
C GLN A 86 -1.55 8.74 28.46
N SER A 87 -1.78 8.57 29.77
CA SER A 87 -3.08 8.20 30.35
C SER A 87 -4.23 9.15 29.94
N SER A 88 -3.93 10.42 29.67
CA SER A 88 -4.93 11.46 29.40
C SER A 88 -5.39 11.52 27.94
N LEU A 89 -4.61 10.97 27.01
CA LEU A 89 -4.90 11.07 25.58
C LEU A 89 -6.23 10.36 25.25
N THR A 90 -6.92 10.80 24.19
CA THR A 90 -8.10 10.08 23.65
C THR A 90 -7.65 8.97 22.69
N TYR A 91 -8.54 8.04 22.33
CA TYR A 91 -8.17 6.97 21.37
C TYR A 91 -7.77 7.60 20.02
N LEU A 92 -8.55 8.60 19.59
CA LEU A 92 -8.26 9.35 18.36
C LEU A 92 -6.92 10.09 18.42
N ALA A 93 -6.54 10.65 19.57
CA ALA A 93 -5.26 11.34 19.72
C ALA A 93 -4.07 10.36 19.56
N VAL A 94 -4.14 9.19 20.18
CA VAL A 94 -3.12 8.14 20.04
C VAL A 94 -3.06 7.63 18.59
N TYR A 95 -4.21 7.46 17.94
CA TYR A 95 -4.25 7.08 16.53
C TYR A 95 -3.55 8.10 15.60
N ARG A 96 -3.77 9.40 15.83
CA ARG A 96 -3.08 10.44 15.06
C ARG A 96 -1.58 10.49 15.35
N GLN A 97 -1.17 10.23 16.58
CA GLN A 97 0.25 10.04 16.90
C GLN A 97 0.84 8.83 16.15
N TRP A 98 0.09 7.73 16.03
CA TRP A 98 0.50 6.58 15.23
C TRP A 98 0.65 6.94 13.75
N GLN A 99 -0.31 7.66 13.15
CA GLN A 99 -0.18 8.14 11.77
C GLN A 99 1.06 9.03 11.57
N ASN A 100 1.32 9.95 12.50
CA ASN A 100 2.52 10.79 12.47
C ASN A 100 3.80 9.96 12.61
N ALA A 101 3.80 8.92 13.46
CA ALA A 101 4.94 8.02 13.60
C ALA A 101 5.21 7.24 12.31
N GLN A 102 4.17 6.84 11.58
CA GLN A 102 4.34 6.23 10.25
C GLN A 102 5.00 7.21 9.27
N ALA A 103 4.57 8.48 9.25
CA ALA A 103 5.19 9.52 8.42
C ALA A 103 6.64 9.85 8.84
N CYS A 104 6.98 9.68 10.12
CA CYS A 104 8.33 9.86 10.66
C CYS A 104 9.25 8.63 10.51
N LYS A 105 8.80 7.50 9.96
CA LYS A 105 9.65 6.31 9.78
C LYS A 105 11.02 6.58 9.15
N PRO A 106 11.13 7.35 8.04
CA PRO A 106 12.44 7.68 7.45
C PRO A 106 13.35 8.44 8.43
N PHE A 107 12.76 9.34 9.23
CA PHE A 107 13.45 10.10 10.26
C PHE A 107 14.04 9.17 11.32
N PHE A 108 13.22 8.25 11.84
CA PHE A 108 13.65 7.29 12.86
C PHE A 108 14.74 6.35 12.33
N GLN A 109 14.60 5.85 11.10
CA GLN A 109 15.60 5.01 10.45
C GLN A 109 16.94 5.73 10.26
N HIS A 110 16.90 7.00 9.87
CA HIS A 110 18.10 7.81 9.73
C HIS A 110 18.83 7.96 11.08
N TRP A 111 18.10 8.22 12.16
CA TRP A 111 18.66 8.28 13.51
C TRP A 111 19.18 6.94 14.02
N GLN A 112 18.53 5.83 13.68
CA GLN A 112 19.04 4.49 14.00
C GLN A 112 20.38 4.20 13.32
N GLN A 113 20.57 4.68 12.09
CA GLN A 113 21.77 4.44 11.30
C GLN A 113 22.93 5.39 11.65
N PHE A 114 22.63 6.67 11.87
CA PHE A 114 23.65 7.72 11.95
C PHE A 114 23.70 8.43 13.33
N GLY A 115 22.83 8.03 14.27
CA GLY A 115 22.72 8.62 15.60
C GLY A 115 21.80 9.84 15.67
N ILE A 116 21.47 10.26 16.90
CA ILE A 116 20.52 11.35 17.17
C ILE A 116 21.00 12.74 16.70
N GLN A 117 22.31 12.89 16.45
CA GLN A 117 22.93 14.13 15.96
C GLN A 117 22.96 14.23 14.43
N ALA A 118 22.45 13.21 13.72
CA ALA A 118 22.46 13.19 12.26
C ALA A 118 21.67 14.36 11.68
N ASP A 119 22.22 15.01 10.65
CA ASP A 119 21.60 16.18 10.01
C ASP A 119 20.40 15.73 9.16
N PRO A 120 19.17 16.05 9.56
CA PRO A 120 17.97 15.63 8.85
C PRO A 120 17.81 16.30 7.48
N THR A 121 18.61 17.31 7.14
CA THR A 121 18.64 17.84 5.77
C THR A 121 19.14 16.81 4.75
N ASP A 122 19.86 15.78 5.20
CA ASP A 122 20.41 14.71 4.36
C ASP A 122 19.34 13.75 3.86
N MET A 123 18.17 13.77 4.51
CA MET A 123 17.00 13.01 4.10
C MET A 123 16.16 13.73 3.04
N VAL A 124 16.37 15.05 2.86
CA VAL A 124 15.67 15.82 1.84
C VAL A 124 16.36 15.56 0.52
N ARG A 125 15.63 15.00 -0.45
CA ARG A 125 16.21 14.78 -1.77
C ARG A 125 16.58 16.14 -2.38
N PRO A 126 17.84 16.33 -2.83
CA PRO A 126 18.22 17.55 -3.53
C PRO A 126 17.44 17.65 -4.82
N ALA A 127 17.18 18.89 -5.28
CA ALA A 127 16.46 19.08 -6.52
C ALA A 127 17.29 18.61 -7.71
N GLN A 128 16.96 17.44 -8.27
CA GLN A 128 17.53 17.00 -9.54
C GLN A 128 17.20 18.04 -10.61
N LYS A 129 18.24 18.77 -11.01
CA LYS A 129 18.35 19.69 -12.15
C LYS A 129 17.03 20.27 -12.66
N PHE A 130 16.78 21.52 -12.27
CA PHE A 130 15.91 22.39 -13.04
C PHE A 130 16.64 22.86 -14.30
N TYR A 131 15.94 22.87 -15.42
CA TYR A 131 16.39 23.60 -16.61
C TYR A 131 16.54 25.09 -16.24
N GLY A 132 17.77 25.60 -16.24
CA GLY A 132 18.07 27.02 -15.93
C GLY A 132 18.45 27.35 -14.47
N MET A 133 18.62 26.37 -13.58
CA MET A 133 19.29 26.60 -12.28
C MET A 133 20.80 26.37 -12.38
N PRO A 134 21.62 27.04 -11.53
CA PRO A 134 23.06 26.86 -11.55
C PRO A 134 23.42 25.37 -11.41
N ASP A 135 24.38 24.92 -12.21
CA ASP A 135 24.94 23.58 -12.09
C ASP A 135 25.61 23.44 -10.73
N TYR A 136 24.88 22.92 -9.74
CA TYR A 136 25.48 22.47 -8.50
C TYR A 136 26.42 21.31 -8.82
N LEU A 137 27.61 21.31 -8.23
CA LEU A 137 28.53 20.19 -8.37
C LEU A 137 27.86 18.91 -7.82
N PRO A 138 28.18 17.72 -8.37
CA PRO A 138 27.54 16.46 -7.94
C PRO A 138 27.59 16.16 -6.44
N ASN A 139 28.51 16.81 -5.71
CA ASN A 139 28.78 16.59 -4.29
C ASN A 139 28.33 17.77 -3.40
N GLU A 140 27.75 18.83 -3.95
CA GLU A 140 27.28 19.98 -3.18
C GLU A 140 25.82 19.79 -2.74
N LYS A 141 25.58 19.87 -1.42
CA LYS A 141 24.22 19.88 -0.87
C LYS A 141 23.51 21.15 -1.33
N GLN A 142 22.43 21.00 -2.09
CA GLN A 142 21.62 22.13 -2.49
C GLN A 142 20.97 22.79 -1.25
N PRO A 143 21.02 24.12 -1.13
CA PRO A 143 20.38 24.80 -0.01
C PRO A 143 18.86 24.68 -0.13
N LEU A 144 18.20 24.30 0.98
CA LEU A 144 16.74 24.28 1.06
C LEU A 144 16.18 25.71 0.96
N VAL A 145 15.14 25.90 0.14
CA VAL A 145 14.39 27.16 0.12
C VAL A 145 13.67 27.39 1.45
N GLY A 146 13.26 28.63 1.73
CA GLY A 146 12.63 29.00 3.00
C GLY A 146 11.39 28.16 3.35
N ALA A 147 10.56 27.84 2.36
CA ALA A 147 9.36 27.02 2.55
C ALA A 147 9.71 25.56 2.91
N GLN A 148 10.63 24.92 2.16
CA GLN A 148 11.15 23.58 2.48
C GLN A 148 11.76 23.51 3.87
N ARG A 149 12.56 24.52 4.26
CA ARG A 149 13.15 24.59 5.60
C ARG A 149 12.08 24.68 6.69
N THR A 150 11.03 25.46 6.45
CA THR A 150 9.91 25.58 7.39
C THR A 150 9.18 24.25 7.56
N THR A 151 8.88 23.56 6.45
CA THR A 151 8.26 22.22 6.47
C THR A 151 9.15 21.18 7.16
N LEU A 152 10.45 21.20 6.87
CA LEU A 152 11.43 20.31 7.51
C LEU A 152 11.48 20.54 9.02
N ASN A 153 11.56 21.79 9.47
CA ASN A 153 11.57 22.12 10.91
C ASN A 153 10.27 21.67 11.61
N HIS A 154 9.13 21.82 10.92
CA HIS A 154 7.85 21.35 11.44
C HIS A 154 7.82 19.83 11.60
N TRP A 155 8.24 19.10 10.55
CA TRP A 155 8.33 17.64 10.58
C TRP A 155 9.28 17.13 11.66
N GLN A 156 10.47 17.73 11.77
CA GLN A 156 11.43 17.43 12.85
C GLN A 156 10.81 17.59 14.22
N LYS A 157 10.07 18.68 14.47
CA LYS A 157 9.42 18.91 15.75
C LYS A 157 8.45 17.78 16.09
N ILE A 158 7.61 17.36 15.14
CA ILE A 158 6.68 16.24 15.33
C ILE A 158 7.46 14.95 15.64
N CYS A 159 8.48 14.62 14.84
CA CYS A 159 9.25 13.39 15.03
C CYS A 159 10.02 13.40 16.36
N HIS A 160 10.60 14.53 16.76
CA HIS A 160 11.28 14.69 18.05
C HIS A 160 10.32 14.55 19.23
N GLU A 161 9.10 15.10 19.14
CA GLU A 161 8.08 14.94 20.17
C GLU A 161 7.70 13.45 20.33
N LEU A 162 7.52 12.72 19.23
CA LEU A 162 7.25 11.28 19.27
C LEU A 162 8.42 10.47 19.85
N VAL A 163 9.66 10.82 19.48
CA VAL A 163 10.86 10.17 20.05
C VAL A 163 10.98 10.45 21.54
N ARG A 164 10.71 11.68 21.98
CA ARG A 164 10.73 12.01 23.41
C ARG A 164 9.68 11.22 24.18
N ASP A 165 8.49 11.06 23.60
CA ASP A 165 7.36 10.44 24.29
C ASP A 165 7.41 8.90 24.25
N TYR A 166 8.03 8.29 23.24
CA TYR A 166 7.99 6.84 22.99
C TYR A 166 9.35 6.18 22.72
N GLY A 167 10.44 6.94 22.61
CA GLY A 167 11.75 6.43 22.26
C GLY A 167 12.45 5.73 23.43
N ILE A 168 13.08 4.60 23.13
CA ILE A 168 13.94 3.83 24.03
C ILE A 168 15.35 3.84 23.43
N PHE A 169 16.36 4.18 24.22
CA PHE A 169 17.73 4.36 23.75
C PHE A 169 18.68 3.31 24.33
N THR A 170 19.77 3.02 23.60
CA THR A 170 20.84 2.11 24.03
C THR A 170 21.59 2.61 25.26
N ASP A 171 21.79 3.92 25.37
CA ASP A 171 22.41 4.60 26.51
C ASP A 171 21.81 6.01 26.67
N ASP A 172 21.26 6.32 27.85
CA ASP A 172 20.50 7.56 28.10
C ASP A 172 21.32 8.87 28.04
N ASN A 173 22.65 8.81 27.87
CA ASN A 173 23.53 9.97 28.11
C ASN A 173 24.77 10.07 27.20
N THR A 174 24.77 9.52 25.99
CA THR A 174 25.89 9.71 25.04
C THR A 174 25.46 10.38 23.74
N ALA A 175 26.38 11.10 23.10
CA ALA A 175 26.20 11.66 21.76
C ALA A 175 25.91 10.59 20.68
N ASN A 176 26.12 9.32 21.01
CA ASN A 176 25.93 8.15 20.15
C ASN A 176 24.70 7.32 20.54
N ALA A 177 23.79 7.85 21.38
CA ALA A 177 22.56 7.16 21.72
C ALA A 177 21.78 6.79 20.44
N THR A 178 21.45 5.51 20.31
CA THR A 178 20.66 4.98 19.19
C THR A 178 19.30 4.51 19.66
N LEU A 179 18.28 4.80 18.86
CA LEU A 179 16.90 4.36 19.11
C LEU A 179 16.81 2.83 18.94
N THR A 180 16.41 2.11 19.98
CA THR A 180 16.35 0.64 19.96
C THR A 180 14.99 0.08 19.59
N ASN A 181 13.92 0.81 19.88
CA ASN A 181 12.55 0.38 19.59
C ASN A 181 12.02 0.98 18.29
N ASN A 182 10.99 0.33 17.73
CA ASN A 182 10.15 0.93 16.72
C ASN A 182 9.04 1.76 17.41
N ILE A 183 9.13 3.08 17.27
CA ILE A 183 8.17 4.03 17.88
C ILE A 183 6.75 3.77 17.38
N ALA A 184 6.56 3.45 16.10
CA ALA A 184 5.23 3.21 15.54
C ALA A 184 4.57 1.98 16.18
N ASP A 185 5.33 0.91 16.39
CA ASP A 185 4.84 -0.33 17.04
C ASP A 185 4.51 -0.07 18.53
N SER A 186 5.30 0.79 19.18
CA SER A 186 5.07 1.18 20.58
C SER A 186 3.73 1.94 20.74
N ILE A 187 3.45 2.88 19.83
CA ILE A 187 2.17 3.61 19.81
C ILE A 187 1.02 2.69 19.42
N GLU A 188 1.24 1.76 18.50
CA GLU A 188 0.23 0.76 18.12
C GLU A 188 -0.17 -0.12 19.30
N HIS A 189 0.79 -0.59 20.09
CA HIS A 189 0.51 -1.33 21.33
C HIS A 189 -0.31 -0.49 22.33
N LEU A 190 -0.02 0.80 22.46
CA LEU A 190 -0.85 1.69 23.29
C LEU A 190 -2.27 1.80 22.73
N LEU A 191 -2.42 1.93 21.41
CA LEU A 191 -3.72 2.04 20.75
C LEU A 191 -4.59 0.79 20.97
N LEU A 192 -4.01 -0.41 20.87
CA LEU A 192 -4.69 -1.69 21.11
C LEU A 192 -5.23 -1.82 22.53
N ASN A 193 -4.54 -1.25 23.52
CA ASN A 193 -4.94 -1.33 24.93
C ASN A 193 -5.90 -0.21 25.35
N LYS A 194 -6.21 0.71 24.44
CA LYS A 194 -6.95 1.92 24.76
C LYS A 194 -8.42 1.80 24.36
N SER A 195 -9.33 2.01 25.30
CA SER A 195 -10.75 1.92 25.01
C SER A 195 -11.26 3.13 24.21
N PRO A 196 -11.96 2.94 23.08
CA PRO A 196 -12.63 4.02 22.36
C PRO A 196 -13.84 4.53 23.13
N LYS A 197 -14.06 5.86 23.18
CA LYS A 197 -15.13 6.49 23.96
C LYS A 197 -16.24 7.09 23.10
N THR A 198 -15.87 7.70 21.97
CA THR A 198 -16.83 8.34 21.05
C THR A 198 -17.26 7.38 19.93
N ALA A 199 -18.38 7.67 19.26
CA ALA A 199 -18.84 6.88 18.11
C ALA A 199 -17.78 6.82 17.00
N LYS A 200 -17.09 7.94 16.72
CA LYS A 200 -15.96 8.00 15.78
C LYS A 200 -14.82 7.07 16.20
N GLU A 201 -14.40 7.13 17.46
CA GLU A 201 -13.34 6.26 17.97
C GLU A 201 -13.73 4.79 17.93
N GLN A 202 -15.00 4.46 18.21
CA GLN A 202 -15.51 3.09 18.15
C GLN A 202 -15.52 2.56 16.71
N ALA A 203 -15.97 3.38 15.75
CA ALA A 203 -15.93 3.04 14.34
C ALA A 203 -14.49 2.81 13.87
N LEU A 204 -13.58 3.74 14.18
CA LEU A 204 -12.17 3.62 13.84
C LEU A 204 -11.51 2.39 14.47
N HIS A 205 -11.75 2.14 15.76
CA HIS A 205 -11.25 0.95 16.45
C HIS A 205 -11.80 -0.34 15.82
N SER A 206 -13.08 -0.37 15.47
CA SER A 206 -13.68 -1.50 14.76
C SER A 206 -13.02 -1.73 13.40
N THR A 207 -12.82 -0.67 12.61
CA THR A 207 -12.16 -0.74 11.30
C THR A 207 -10.71 -1.23 11.43
N ARG A 208 -9.96 -0.76 12.43
CA ARG A 208 -8.60 -1.27 12.73
C ARG A 208 -8.58 -2.76 13.07
N ASN A 209 -9.53 -3.22 13.89
CA ASN A 209 -9.64 -4.64 14.21
C ASN A 209 -9.98 -5.49 12.97
N ILE A 210 -10.87 -4.98 12.11
CA ILE A 210 -11.17 -5.62 10.82
C ILE A 210 -9.94 -5.62 9.93
N ALA A 211 -9.15 -4.53 9.88
CA ALA A 211 -7.93 -4.45 9.11
C ALA A 211 -6.89 -5.50 9.54
N ALA A 212 -6.70 -5.71 10.85
CA ALA A 212 -5.82 -6.75 11.37
C ALA A 212 -6.31 -8.17 10.98
N LEU A 213 -7.62 -8.42 11.09
CA LEU A 213 -8.22 -9.69 10.66
C LEU A 213 -8.09 -9.90 9.14
N TRP A 214 -8.27 -8.84 8.37
CA TRP A 214 -8.11 -8.82 6.92
C TRP A 214 -6.68 -9.19 6.54
N GLN A 215 -5.67 -8.53 7.11
CA GLN A 215 -4.26 -8.83 6.89
C GLN A 215 -3.91 -10.28 7.21
N ASN A 216 -4.39 -10.78 8.35
CA ASN A 216 -4.15 -12.15 8.78
C ASN A 216 -4.78 -13.16 7.81
N SER A 217 -6.01 -12.89 7.35
CA SER A 217 -6.70 -13.75 6.37
C SER A 217 -6.09 -13.66 4.97
N PHE A 218 -5.59 -12.50 4.55
CA PHE A 218 -4.85 -12.32 3.29
C PHE A 218 -3.56 -13.14 3.32
N ASN A 219 -2.77 -13.01 4.38
CA ASN A 219 -1.53 -13.77 4.56
C ASN A 219 -1.79 -15.28 4.66
N HIS A 220 -2.91 -15.69 5.27
CA HIS A 220 -3.31 -17.09 5.31
C HIS A 220 -3.68 -17.62 3.92
N LEU A 221 -4.49 -16.87 3.16
CA LEU A 221 -4.85 -17.22 1.79
C LEU A 221 -3.60 -17.32 0.90
N GLU A 222 -2.65 -16.40 1.03
CA GLU A 222 -1.38 -16.45 0.29
C GLU A 222 -0.59 -17.73 0.62
N ARG A 223 -0.51 -18.11 1.90
CA ARG A 223 0.13 -19.38 2.30
C ARG A 223 -0.57 -20.61 1.73
N VAL A 224 -1.89 -20.61 1.67
CA VAL A 224 -2.65 -21.74 1.07
C VAL A 224 -2.45 -21.80 -0.44
N LEU A 225 -2.45 -20.65 -1.13
CA LEU A 225 -2.18 -20.53 -2.56
C LEU A 225 -0.73 -20.84 -2.94
N ALA A 226 0.21 -20.71 -2.01
CA ALA A 226 1.58 -21.18 -2.18
C ALA A 226 1.66 -22.72 -2.28
N GLY A 227 0.69 -23.43 -1.68
CA GLY A 227 0.59 -24.89 -1.74
C GLY A 227 1.71 -25.63 -1.03
N THR A 228 1.72 -26.95 -1.20
CA THR A 228 2.80 -27.84 -0.76
C THR A 228 3.57 -28.37 -1.97
N ASN A 229 4.85 -28.66 -1.78
CA ASN A 229 5.67 -29.19 -2.86
C ASN A 229 5.34 -30.68 -3.10
N SER A 230 5.11 -31.06 -4.36
CA SER A 230 5.07 -32.48 -4.75
C SER A 230 6.44 -33.02 -5.12
N LEU A 231 7.33 -32.14 -5.60
CA LEU A 231 8.74 -32.48 -5.82
C LEU A 231 9.51 -32.49 -4.50
N SER A 232 10.58 -33.28 -4.46
CA SER A 232 11.53 -33.26 -3.36
C SER A 232 12.30 -31.94 -3.30
N ALA A 233 12.90 -31.65 -2.15
CA ALA A 233 13.74 -30.46 -1.98
C ALA A 233 14.92 -30.45 -2.97
N ASP A 234 15.54 -31.61 -3.20
CA ASP A 234 16.69 -31.75 -4.10
C ASP A 234 16.30 -31.48 -5.57
N GLU A 235 15.12 -31.92 -6.00
CA GLU A 235 14.60 -31.62 -7.35
C GLU A 235 14.29 -30.14 -7.52
N ILE A 236 13.72 -29.49 -6.51
CA ILE A 236 13.45 -28.05 -6.54
C ILE A 236 14.77 -27.27 -6.61
N ILE A 237 15.74 -27.60 -5.75
CA ILE A 237 17.06 -26.97 -5.76
C ILE A 237 17.73 -27.15 -7.11
N SER A 238 17.64 -28.35 -7.71
CA SER A 238 18.21 -28.60 -9.04
C SER A 238 17.60 -27.70 -10.12
N ILE A 239 16.29 -27.45 -10.08
CA ILE A 239 15.61 -26.57 -11.04
C ILE A 239 15.99 -25.10 -10.77
N GLU A 240 16.05 -24.68 -9.50
CA GLU A 240 16.46 -23.33 -9.12
C GLU A 240 17.92 -23.04 -9.53
N ASP A 241 18.82 -24.00 -9.37
CA ASP A 241 20.21 -23.91 -9.83
C ASP A 241 20.30 -23.79 -11.36
N GLU A 242 19.44 -24.51 -12.09
CA GLU A 242 19.39 -24.43 -13.55
C GLU A 242 18.86 -23.07 -14.03
N LEU A 243 17.82 -22.53 -13.40
CA LEU A 243 17.32 -21.17 -13.65
C LEU A 243 18.40 -20.11 -13.38
N ASP A 244 19.16 -20.24 -12.29
CA ASP A 244 20.25 -19.33 -11.97
C ASP A 244 21.41 -19.43 -12.98
N GLN A 245 21.71 -20.63 -13.50
CA GLN A 245 22.66 -20.81 -14.60
C GLN A 245 22.18 -20.15 -15.90
N LEU A 246 20.91 -20.31 -16.27
CA LEU A 246 20.30 -19.68 -17.45
C LEU A 246 20.33 -18.15 -17.34
N SER A 247 19.97 -17.60 -16.18
CA SER A 247 20.02 -16.15 -15.91
C SER A 247 21.44 -15.59 -16.04
N ARG A 248 22.45 -16.28 -15.48
CA ARG A 248 23.86 -15.91 -15.67
C ARG A 248 24.28 -15.95 -17.15
N ARG A 249 23.86 -16.98 -17.89
CA ARG A 249 24.17 -17.10 -19.33
C ARG A 249 23.55 -15.97 -20.14
N LYS A 250 22.30 -15.63 -19.86
CA LYS A 250 21.57 -14.49 -20.44
C LYS A 250 22.31 -13.18 -20.17
N GLY A 251 22.77 -12.96 -18.94
CA GLY A 251 23.61 -11.81 -18.57
C GLY A 251 24.91 -11.75 -19.36
N ALA A 252 25.59 -12.88 -19.53
CA ALA A 252 26.82 -12.98 -20.31
C ALA A 252 26.61 -12.75 -21.83
N LEU A 253 25.49 -13.20 -22.39
CA LEU A 253 25.12 -12.93 -23.79
C LEU A 253 24.77 -11.46 -23.99
N ASN A 254 23.99 -10.87 -23.08
CA ASN A 254 23.66 -9.45 -23.15
C ASN A 254 24.91 -8.55 -23.07
N ALA A 255 25.93 -8.97 -22.32
CA ALA A 255 27.21 -8.26 -22.24
C ALA A 255 28.06 -8.36 -23.52
N GLN A 256 27.76 -9.28 -24.43
CA GLN A 256 28.46 -9.41 -25.72
C GLN A 256 27.97 -8.42 -26.76
N PHE A 257 26.78 -7.81 -26.58
CA PHE A 257 26.30 -6.76 -27.46
C PHE A 257 27.27 -5.57 -27.47
N SER A 258 28.03 -5.48 -28.56
CA SER A 258 28.99 -4.41 -28.85
C SER A 258 28.72 -3.88 -30.26
N ASN A 259 29.23 -2.69 -30.57
CA ASN A 259 29.00 -2.04 -31.86
C ASN A 259 29.70 -2.75 -33.05
N ASP A 260 30.51 -3.77 -32.80
CA ASP A 260 31.37 -4.42 -33.79
C ASP A 260 30.93 -5.86 -34.15
N LEU A 261 29.76 -6.31 -33.70
CA LEU A 261 29.21 -7.62 -34.06
C LEU A 261 28.71 -7.63 -35.50
N SER A 262 28.94 -8.73 -36.21
CA SER A 262 28.30 -9.01 -37.48
C SER A 262 26.82 -9.38 -37.30
N ASP A 263 26.02 -9.21 -38.36
CA ASP A 263 24.59 -9.59 -38.36
C ASP A 263 24.40 -11.07 -37.97
N ASP A 264 25.27 -11.96 -38.44
CA ASP A 264 25.22 -13.40 -38.10
C ASP A 264 25.49 -13.67 -36.60
N GLU A 265 26.40 -12.91 -35.98
CA GLU A 265 26.69 -13.00 -34.54
C GLU A 265 25.53 -12.46 -33.70
N VAL A 266 24.91 -11.37 -34.15
CA VAL A 266 23.71 -10.81 -33.53
C VAL A 266 22.54 -11.81 -33.59
N ASP A 267 22.30 -12.42 -34.76
CA ASP A 267 21.26 -13.43 -34.94
C ASP A 267 21.50 -14.70 -34.10
N ALA A 268 22.75 -15.13 -33.97
CA ALA A 268 23.12 -16.26 -33.10
C ALA A 268 22.85 -15.94 -31.62
N ILE A 269 23.21 -14.75 -31.15
CA ILE A 269 22.92 -14.30 -29.79
C ILE A 269 21.41 -14.24 -29.55
N PHE A 270 20.63 -13.67 -30.46
CA PHE A 270 19.17 -13.63 -30.33
C PHE A 270 18.53 -15.02 -30.30
N THR A 271 19.02 -15.93 -31.14
CA THR A 271 18.54 -17.32 -31.16
C THR A 271 18.81 -18.02 -29.83
N GLU A 272 19.98 -17.83 -29.25
CA GLU A 272 20.32 -18.41 -27.94
C GLU A 272 19.50 -17.76 -26.81
N LEU A 273 19.32 -16.44 -26.82
CA LEU A 273 18.47 -15.73 -25.86
C LEU A 273 17.03 -16.21 -25.90
N ALA A 274 16.48 -16.48 -27.09
CA ALA A 274 15.15 -17.04 -27.25
C ALA A 274 15.06 -18.45 -26.64
N SER A 275 16.02 -19.33 -26.96
CA SER A 275 16.08 -20.67 -26.40
C SER A 275 16.22 -20.68 -24.87
N ILE A 276 17.00 -19.75 -24.31
CA ILE A 276 17.12 -19.58 -22.85
C ILE A 276 15.77 -19.15 -22.27
N SER A 277 15.10 -18.17 -22.87
CA SER A 277 13.80 -17.69 -22.40
C SER A 277 12.72 -18.79 -22.42
N ASP A 278 12.71 -19.64 -23.45
CA ASP A 278 11.80 -20.78 -23.54
C ASP A 278 12.09 -21.80 -22.43
N HIS A 279 13.37 -22.05 -22.14
CA HIS A 279 13.77 -22.98 -21.08
C HIS A 279 13.46 -22.44 -19.68
N GLU A 280 13.74 -21.15 -19.42
CA GLU A 280 13.36 -20.47 -18.18
C GLU A 280 11.84 -20.58 -17.95
N THR A 281 11.04 -20.42 -19.01
CA THR A 281 9.58 -20.54 -18.94
C THR A 281 9.15 -21.96 -18.57
N ALA A 282 9.70 -22.98 -19.23
CA ALA A 282 9.36 -24.38 -18.95
C ALA A 282 9.73 -24.80 -17.51
N LEU A 283 10.89 -24.39 -17.01
CA LEU A 283 11.31 -24.66 -15.64
C LEU A 283 10.46 -23.91 -14.62
N ALA A 284 10.10 -22.65 -14.89
CA ALA A 284 9.18 -21.88 -14.06
C ALA A 284 7.79 -22.50 -14.00
N GLU A 285 7.27 -22.99 -15.14
CA GLU A 285 6.02 -23.74 -15.21
C GLU A 285 6.09 -25.02 -14.38
N GLN A 286 7.18 -25.80 -14.50
CA GLN A 286 7.38 -27.01 -13.69
C GLN A 286 7.39 -26.72 -12.17
N LEU A 287 8.07 -25.66 -11.74
CA LEU A 287 8.09 -25.22 -10.34
C LEU A 287 6.72 -24.76 -9.83
N ASN A 288 5.88 -24.23 -10.71
CA ASN A 288 4.54 -23.79 -10.38
C ASN A 288 3.53 -24.96 -10.37
N ASP A 289 3.59 -25.86 -11.36
CA ASP A 289 2.66 -26.98 -11.52
C ASP A 289 2.83 -28.06 -10.44
N GLN A 290 4.04 -28.19 -9.89
CA GLN A 290 4.29 -29.12 -8.79
C GLN A 290 3.64 -28.67 -7.46
N LYS A 291 3.12 -27.44 -7.36
CA LYS A 291 2.45 -26.95 -6.15
C LYS A 291 1.08 -27.60 -5.99
N LEU A 292 0.94 -28.44 -4.97
CA LEU A 292 -0.34 -29.05 -4.59
C LEU A 292 -1.09 -28.11 -3.65
N ILE A 293 -2.26 -27.64 -4.09
CA ILE A 293 -3.16 -26.80 -3.29
C ILE A 293 -4.30 -27.65 -2.73
N ASP A 294 -4.45 -27.63 -1.41
CA ASP A 294 -5.60 -28.22 -0.73
C ASP A 294 -6.85 -27.38 -1.05
N LYS A 295 -7.79 -27.98 -1.79
CA LYS A 295 -9.02 -27.31 -2.24
C LYS A 295 -9.97 -26.97 -1.09
N GLU A 296 -10.00 -27.78 -0.04
CA GLU A 296 -10.84 -27.52 1.12
C GLU A 296 -10.28 -26.35 1.93
N ALA A 297 -8.98 -26.39 2.23
CA ALA A 297 -8.28 -25.30 2.88
C ALA A 297 -8.37 -23.99 2.07
N LEU A 298 -8.25 -24.06 0.75
CA LEU A 298 -8.42 -22.91 -0.13
C LEU A 298 -9.83 -22.32 -0.02
N THR A 299 -10.85 -23.16 -0.07
CA THR A 299 -12.25 -22.70 0.05
C THR A 299 -12.48 -21.99 1.39
N GLN A 300 -11.98 -22.54 2.49
CA GLN A 300 -12.09 -21.93 3.81
C GLN A 300 -11.32 -20.60 3.92
N ALA A 301 -10.09 -20.54 3.38
CA ALA A 301 -9.27 -19.34 3.38
C ALA A 301 -9.92 -18.22 2.53
N VAL A 302 -10.43 -18.55 1.34
CA VAL A 302 -11.14 -17.60 0.46
C VAL A 302 -12.38 -17.05 1.14
N ASN A 303 -13.23 -17.90 1.72
CA ASN A 303 -14.46 -17.45 2.39
C ASN A 303 -14.15 -16.52 3.58
N THR A 304 -13.12 -16.87 4.37
CA THR A 304 -12.67 -16.05 5.51
C THR A 304 -12.17 -14.69 5.04
N PHE A 305 -11.30 -14.69 4.03
CA PHE A 305 -10.75 -13.47 3.45
C PHE A 305 -11.85 -12.57 2.86
N GLN A 306 -12.75 -13.12 2.04
CA GLN A 306 -13.85 -12.37 1.43
C GLN A 306 -14.79 -11.76 2.48
N SER A 307 -15.04 -12.46 3.59
CA SER A 307 -15.86 -11.91 4.69
C SER A 307 -15.21 -10.68 5.33
N HIS A 308 -13.90 -10.71 5.59
CA HIS A 308 -13.18 -9.56 6.14
C HIS A 308 -13.05 -8.44 5.10
N ASP A 309 -12.80 -8.77 3.84
CA ASP A 309 -12.71 -7.81 2.74
C ASP A 309 -14.03 -7.04 2.58
N GLN A 310 -15.17 -7.73 2.65
CA GLN A 310 -16.48 -7.09 2.60
C GLN A 310 -16.70 -6.12 3.77
N LYS A 311 -16.34 -6.50 5.00
CA LYS A 311 -16.48 -5.62 6.18
C LYS A 311 -15.58 -4.38 6.09
N LEU A 312 -14.40 -4.53 5.52
CA LEU A 312 -13.48 -3.42 5.31
C LEU A 312 -13.99 -2.48 4.21
N ASN A 313 -14.54 -3.04 3.12
CA ASN A 313 -15.21 -2.26 2.08
C ASN A 313 -16.44 -1.51 2.63
N GLN A 314 -17.20 -2.09 3.56
CA GLN A 314 -18.28 -1.36 4.24
C GLN A 314 -17.77 -0.13 4.99
N SER A 315 -16.54 -0.18 5.53
CA SER A 315 -15.93 0.98 6.20
C SER A 315 -15.55 2.10 5.22
N LEU A 316 -15.42 1.81 3.91
CA LEU A 316 -15.22 2.82 2.88
C LEU A 316 -16.47 3.69 2.63
N HIS A 317 -17.67 3.27 3.06
CA HIS A 317 -18.85 4.14 3.02
C HIS A 317 -18.95 5.07 4.25
N SER A 318 -17.94 5.06 5.12
CA SER A 318 -17.88 5.97 6.25
C SER A 318 -17.63 7.40 5.75
N ARG A 319 -18.46 8.35 6.24
CA ARG A 319 -18.22 9.78 6.05
C ARG A 319 -17.15 10.35 6.98
N ASP A 320 -16.56 9.53 7.84
CA ASP A 320 -15.44 9.92 8.70
C ASP A 320 -14.11 9.65 8.00
N ALA A 321 -13.33 10.71 7.79
CA ALA A 321 -12.05 10.64 7.08
C ALA A 321 -11.05 9.66 7.70
N ASP A 322 -10.99 9.54 9.03
CA ASP A 322 -10.02 8.66 9.71
C ASP A 322 -10.40 7.19 9.50
N VAL A 323 -11.70 6.88 9.51
CA VAL A 323 -12.25 5.53 9.24
C VAL A 323 -12.06 5.16 7.77
N PHE A 324 -12.39 6.07 6.86
CA PHE A 324 -12.21 5.88 5.43
C PHE A 324 -10.74 5.64 5.09
N PHE A 325 -9.86 6.50 5.61
CA PHE A 325 -8.42 6.39 5.44
C PHE A 325 -7.90 5.02 5.89
N GLU A 326 -8.29 4.54 7.08
CA GLU A 326 -7.80 3.26 7.59
C GLU A 326 -8.23 2.08 6.70
N ALA A 327 -9.49 2.09 6.25
CA ALA A 327 -10.00 1.06 5.36
C ALA A 327 -9.31 1.08 3.99
N LEU A 328 -9.18 2.27 3.40
CA LEU A 328 -8.52 2.47 2.12
C LEU A 328 -7.04 2.07 2.19
N HIS A 329 -6.32 2.56 3.19
CA HIS A 329 -4.90 2.25 3.40
C HIS A 329 -4.67 0.75 3.59
N THR A 330 -5.56 0.05 4.28
CA THR A 330 -5.46 -1.40 4.44
C THR A 330 -5.70 -2.14 3.13
N ILE A 331 -6.77 -1.78 2.40
CA ILE A 331 -7.11 -2.46 1.15
C ILE A 331 -6.03 -2.16 0.09
N GLU A 332 -5.56 -0.93 -0.05
CA GLU A 332 -4.65 -0.58 -1.14
C GLU A 332 -3.16 -0.66 -0.76
N GLY A 333 -2.84 -0.38 0.50
CA GLY A 333 -1.53 0.03 0.98
C GLY A 333 -0.74 -1.02 1.75
N LEU A 334 -1.01 -2.31 1.52
CA LEU A 334 -0.34 -3.48 2.15
C LEU A 334 1.18 -3.39 2.33
N TYR A 335 1.88 -2.54 1.56
CA TYR A 335 3.33 -2.49 1.49
C TYR A 335 3.96 -1.11 1.71
N SER A 336 3.19 -0.05 1.97
CA SER A 336 3.80 1.28 2.08
C SER A 336 3.01 2.28 2.92
N TYR A 337 3.71 2.90 3.87
CA TYR A 337 3.26 4.09 4.62
C TYR A 337 3.55 5.41 3.89
N ASP A 338 3.98 5.31 2.63
CA ASP A 338 4.05 6.45 1.73
C ASP A 338 2.64 6.89 1.36
N LEU A 339 2.22 8.03 1.91
CA LEU A 339 0.91 8.59 1.67
C LEU A 339 0.79 9.09 0.23
N THR A 340 1.90 9.36 -0.47
CA THR A 340 1.86 9.88 -1.84
C THR A 340 1.42 8.84 -2.88
N ILE A 341 1.45 7.55 -2.51
CA ILE A 341 1.00 6.46 -3.38
C ILE A 341 -0.38 5.91 -3.01
N LEU A 342 -1.03 6.47 -1.98
CA LEU A 342 -2.39 6.07 -1.61
C LEU A 342 -3.36 6.36 -2.76
N GLY A 343 -4.35 5.49 -2.98
CA GLY A 343 -5.22 5.56 -4.15
C GLY A 343 -4.76 4.71 -5.33
N PHE A 344 -3.53 4.17 -5.31
CA PHE A 344 -3.08 3.23 -6.34
C PHE A 344 -1.80 2.47 -5.98
N SER A 345 -1.83 1.13 -6.08
CA SER A 345 -0.64 0.29 -5.92
C SER A 345 -0.27 -0.43 -7.22
N ARG A 346 0.96 -0.18 -7.70
CA ARG A 346 1.57 -0.89 -8.84
C ARG A 346 2.00 -2.32 -8.49
N TYR A 347 2.15 -2.61 -7.20
CA TYR A 347 2.84 -3.80 -6.70
C TYR A 347 1.84 -4.79 -6.07
N ARG A 348 0.92 -5.31 -6.91
CA ARG A 348 -0.04 -6.36 -6.54
C ARG A 348 0.37 -7.68 -7.16
N TYR A 349 1.42 -8.28 -6.61
CA TYR A 349 2.03 -9.50 -7.16
C TYR A 349 1.65 -10.77 -6.38
N ASN A 350 0.92 -10.66 -5.28
CA ASN A 350 0.56 -11.82 -4.48
C ASN A 350 -0.56 -12.60 -5.17
N LYS A 351 -0.57 -13.93 -5.01
CA LYS A 351 -1.63 -14.76 -5.59
C LYS A 351 -3.00 -14.38 -5.02
N ALA A 352 -3.07 -14.04 -3.75
CA ALA A 352 -4.27 -13.58 -3.03
C ALA A 352 -4.86 -12.27 -3.59
N ASP A 353 -4.06 -11.44 -4.29
CA ASP A 353 -4.56 -10.22 -4.93
C ASP A 353 -5.62 -10.50 -6.01
N SER A 354 -5.67 -11.74 -6.55
CA SER A 354 -6.71 -12.15 -7.50
C SER A 354 -8.12 -12.30 -6.87
N TYR A 355 -8.21 -12.39 -5.54
CA TYR A 355 -9.46 -12.61 -4.81
C TYR A 355 -10.09 -11.33 -4.24
N ARG A 356 -9.48 -10.17 -4.48
CA ARG A 356 -9.97 -8.87 -4.02
C ARG A 356 -10.16 -7.90 -5.18
N ILE A 357 -11.03 -6.93 -4.94
CA ILE A 357 -11.16 -5.75 -5.78
C ILE A 357 -10.83 -4.54 -4.91
N THR A 358 -9.92 -3.72 -5.38
CA THR A 358 -9.51 -2.50 -4.70
C THR A 358 -10.32 -1.28 -5.14
N PRO A 359 -10.37 -0.21 -4.33
CA PRO A 359 -11.08 1.02 -4.69
C PRO A 359 -10.65 1.59 -6.05
N ASP A 360 -9.36 1.68 -6.35
CA ASP A 360 -8.88 2.09 -7.68
C ASP A 360 -9.38 1.20 -8.83
N GLN A 361 -9.54 -0.11 -8.62
CA GLN A 361 -10.10 -1.00 -9.63
C GLN A 361 -11.60 -0.77 -9.82
N MET A 362 -12.33 -0.42 -8.76
CA MET A 362 -13.74 -0.03 -8.85
C MET A 362 -13.88 1.27 -9.65
N VAL A 363 -13.05 2.28 -9.34
CA VAL A 363 -13.06 3.57 -10.05
C VAL A 363 -12.76 3.36 -11.54
N LEU A 364 -11.73 2.58 -11.86
CA LEU A 364 -11.38 2.29 -13.25
C LEU A 364 -12.52 1.58 -13.99
N ALA A 365 -13.14 0.57 -13.37
CA ALA A 365 -14.27 -0.14 -13.96
C ALA A 365 -15.47 0.78 -14.25
N TYR A 366 -15.78 1.71 -13.33
CA TYR A 366 -16.86 2.69 -13.51
C TYR A 366 -16.54 3.76 -14.53
N SER A 367 -15.27 4.11 -14.69
CA SER A 367 -14.82 5.14 -15.61
C SER A 367 -14.69 4.67 -17.06
N GLU A 368 -14.91 3.38 -17.33
CA GLU A 368 -14.67 2.71 -18.63
C GLU A 368 -13.19 2.69 -19.07
N TRP A 369 -12.26 3.13 -18.22
CA TRP A 369 -10.82 3.07 -18.50
C TRP A 369 -10.27 1.65 -18.27
N GLN A 370 -9.62 1.09 -19.29
CA GLN A 370 -9.09 -0.27 -19.23
C GLN A 370 -7.62 -0.37 -18.79
N ASN A 371 -6.87 0.74 -18.82
CA ASN A 371 -5.42 0.74 -18.54
C ASN A 371 -5.09 1.54 -17.27
N SER A 372 -4.81 0.80 -16.19
CA SER A 372 -4.47 1.36 -14.89
C SER A 372 -3.12 2.08 -14.84
N HIS A 373 -2.15 1.68 -15.68
CA HIS A 373 -0.78 2.21 -15.59
C HIS A 373 -0.65 3.65 -16.09
N LEU A 374 -1.50 4.07 -17.04
CA LEU A 374 -1.51 5.44 -17.55
C LEU A 374 -2.23 6.42 -16.61
N GLN A 375 -3.05 5.89 -15.70
CA GLN A 375 -3.94 6.65 -14.83
C GLN A 375 -3.55 6.62 -13.36
N ASP A 376 -2.38 6.07 -13.04
CA ASP A 376 -2.00 5.83 -11.65
C ASP A 376 -1.91 7.12 -10.82
N ASP A 377 -1.24 8.15 -11.34
CA ASP A 377 -1.17 9.42 -10.62
C ASP A 377 -2.55 10.08 -10.53
N ALA A 378 -3.38 9.98 -11.57
CA ALA A 378 -4.70 10.58 -11.59
C ALA A 378 -5.61 9.95 -10.52
N LEU A 379 -5.56 8.62 -10.36
CA LEU A 379 -6.24 7.88 -9.31
C LEU A 379 -5.75 8.26 -7.92
N ARG A 380 -4.41 8.33 -7.71
CA ARG A 380 -3.83 8.77 -6.42
C ARG A 380 -4.31 10.15 -6.03
N TYR A 381 -4.20 11.12 -6.95
CA TYR A 381 -4.58 12.50 -6.69
C TYR A 381 -6.09 12.64 -6.46
N ALA A 382 -6.91 11.90 -7.19
CA ALA A 382 -8.35 11.85 -6.98
C ALA A 382 -8.69 11.35 -5.57
N THR A 383 -8.04 10.26 -5.14
CA THR A 383 -8.19 9.69 -3.81
C THR A 383 -7.78 10.65 -2.71
N HIS A 384 -6.65 11.36 -2.87
CA HIS A 384 -6.24 12.38 -1.90
C HIS A 384 -7.25 13.52 -1.82
N LEU A 385 -7.71 14.06 -2.96
CA LEU A 385 -8.72 15.12 -2.96
C LEU A 385 -10.06 14.67 -2.38
N TYR A 386 -10.44 13.40 -2.56
CA TYR A 386 -11.63 12.84 -1.92
C TYR A 386 -11.45 12.73 -0.39
N LEU A 387 -10.30 12.26 0.09
CA LEU A 387 -9.96 12.28 1.52
C LEU A 387 -10.03 13.70 2.12
N CYS A 388 -9.55 14.70 1.39
CA CYS A 388 -9.66 16.10 1.81
C CYS A 388 -11.13 16.54 1.97
N ASP A 389 -12.01 16.16 1.03
CA ASP A 389 -13.44 16.46 1.10
C ASP A 389 -14.13 15.79 2.30
N LEU A 390 -13.68 14.60 2.69
CA LEU A 390 -14.14 13.91 3.90
C LEU A 390 -13.65 14.57 5.21
N GLY A 391 -12.73 15.54 5.11
CA GLY A 391 -12.19 16.27 6.25
C GLY A 391 -10.86 15.73 6.77
N TRP A 392 -10.12 14.95 5.97
CA TRP A 392 -8.73 14.61 6.29
C TRP A 392 -7.85 15.86 6.26
N ASP A 393 -6.77 15.88 7.04
CA ASP A 393 -5.86 17.03 7.04
C ASP A 393 -5.08 17.09 5.71
N CYS A 394 -5.44 18.07 4.89
CA CYS A 394 -4.79 18.38 3.63
C CYS A 394 -4.12 19.77 3.64
N SER A 395 -3.89 20.33 4.83
CA SER A 395 -3.20 21.59 4.98
C SER A 395 -1.75 21.49 4.53
N SER A 396 -1.07 22.63 4.46
CA SER A 396 0.35 22.70 4.14
C SER A 396 1.26 21.99 5.15
N ASN A 397 0.76 21.72 6.35
CA ASN A 397 1.45 20.99 7.41
C ASN A 397 0.95 19.53 7.53
N SER A 398 0.10 19.07 6.62
CA SER A 398 -0.36 17.68 6.62
C SER A 398 0.79 16.71 6.38
N ALA A 399 0.65 15.48 6.87
CA ALA A 399 1.63 14.41 6.63
C ALA A 399 1.85 14.16 5.13
N LEU A 400 0.79 14.27 4.32
CA LEU A 400 0.87 14.14 2.87
C LEU A 400 1.72 15.27 2.24
N MET A 401 1.45 16.53 2.59
CA MET A 401 2.24 17.66 2.08
C MET A 401 3.69 17.64 2.54
N MET A 402 3.97 17.17 3.76
CA MET A 402 5.34 16.94 4.22
C MET A 402 6.08 15.92 3.34
N GLN A 403 5.44 14.80 2.98
CA GLN A 403 6.06 13.80 2.10
C GLN A 403 6.27 14.33 0.67
N TYR A 404 5.31 15.08 0.12
CA TYR A 404 5.48 15.74 -1.18
C TYR A 404 6.67 16.71 -1.19
N CYS A 405 6.70 17.61 -0.21
CA CYS A 405 7.70 18.67 -0.10
C CYS A 405 9.13 18.15 0.12
N LEU A 406 9.29 17.12 0.95
CA LEU A 406 10.62 16.67 1.41
C LEU A 406 11.19 15.47 0.63
N ARG A 407 10.34 14.61 0.04
CA ARG A 407 10.78 13.30 -0.50
C ARG A 407 10.44 13.07 -1.97
N HIS A 408 9.22 13.39 -2.41
CA HIS A 408 8.73 12.93 -3.71
C HIS A 408 8.85 13.96 -4.83
N TYR A 409 8.59 15.24 -4.55
CA TYR A 409 8.52 16.28 -5.57
C TYR A 409 9.32 17.52 -5.16
N TYR A 410 10.60 17.27 -4.85
CA TYR A 410 11.61 18.29 -4.56
C TYR A 410 11.81 19.30 -5.70
N THR A 411 11.28 19.02 -6.90
CA THR A 411 11.30 19.89 -8.08
C THR A 411 10.31 21.06 -7.98
N TYR A 412 9.56 21.18 -6.89
CA TYR A 412 8.67 22.32 -6.65
C TYR A 412 8.86 22.87 -5.23
N PRO A 413 10.06 23.40 -4.91
CA PRO A 413 10.39 23.85 -3.55
C PRO A 413 9.51 25.03 -3.12
N ASP A 414 9.07 25.87 -4.06
CA ASP A 414 8.13 26.97 -3.82
C ASP A 414 6.69 26.51 -3.57
N ALA A 415 6.40 25.23 -3.85
CA ALA A 415 5.11 24.63 -3.60
C ALA A 415 4.99 24.06 -2.16
N CYS A 416 6.09 24.02 -1.41
CA CYS A 416 6.03 23.78 0.02
C CYS A 416 5.26 24.92 0.70
N GLY A 417 4.43 24.59 1.70
CA GLY A 417 3.65 25.61 2.43
C GLY A 417 2.26 25.91 1.85
N VAL A 418 1.84 25.23 0.77
CA VAL A 418 0.46 25.27 0.25
C VAL A 418 -0.29 23.98 0.61
N ASP A 419 -1.62 24.02 0.63
CA ASP A 419 -2.46 22.83 0.82
C ASP A 419 -2.43 21.89 -0.41
N VAL A 420 -2.88 20.65 -0.23
CA VAL A 420 -2.86 19.59 -1.27
C VAL A 420 -3.58 20.02 -2.55
N THR A 421 -4.75 20.65 -2.41
CA THR A 421 -5.57 21.08 -3.56
C THR A 421 -4.84 22.10 -4.40
N ARG A 422 -4.27 23.13 -3.75
CA ARG A 422 -3.50 24.17 -4.42
C ARG A 422 -2.21 23.63 -5.01
N PHE A 423 -1.54 22.72 -4.30
CA PHE A 423 -0.34 22.04 -4.79
C PHE A 423 -0.60 21.35 -6.13
N TYR A 424 -1.69 20.58 -6.21
CA TYR A 424 -2.09 19.88 -7.42
C TYR A 424 -2.45 20.82 -8.57
N GLN A 425 -3.25 21.85 -8.30
CA GLN A 425 -3.73 22.76 -9.33
C GLN A 425 -2.64 23.68 -9.89
N GLN A 426 -1.67 24.08 -9.07
CA GLN A 426 -0.72 25.13 -9.44
C GLN A 426 0.68 24.62 -9.79
N TYR A 427 1.06 23.44 -9.29
CA TYR A 427 2.45 22.97 -9.40
C TYR A 427 2.59 21.58 -10.01
N LEU A 428 1.70 20.65 -9.65
CA LEU A 428 1.92 19.23 -9.99
C LEU A 428 1.17 18.76 -11.25
N ILE A 429 -0.06 19.22 -11.47
CA ILE A 429 -0.97 18.65 -12.46
C ILE A 429 -1.30 19.69 -13.52
N SER A 430 -1.15 19.32 -14.80
CA SER A 430 -1.61 20.17 -15.90
C SER A 430 -3.13 20.30 -15.91
N THR A 431 -3.66 21.39 -16.47
CA THR A 431 -5.11 21.62 -16.57
C THR A 431 -5.86 20.44 -17.21
N ASN A 432 -5.28 19.82 -18.25
CA ASN A 432 -5.91 18.68 -18.93
C ASN A 432 -5.98 17.45 -18.01
N ARG A 433 -4.90 17.13 -17.29
CA ARG A 433 -4.86 15.97 -16.39
C ARG A 433 -5.71 16.18 -15.13
N MET A 434 -5.96 17.42 -14.74
CA MET A 434 -6.88 17.76 -13.64
C MET A 434 -8.33 17.33 -13.97
N ILE A 435 -8.74 17.32 -15.24
CA ILE A 435 -10.07 16.86 -15.64
C ILE A 435 -10.24 15.38 -15.29
N ASP A 436 -9.25 14.54 -15.61
CA ASP A 436 -9.28 13.12 -15.28
C ASP A 436 -9.30 12.88 -13.77
N VAL A 437 -8.50 13.64 -13.02
CA VAL A 437 -8.47 13.61 -11.55
C VAL A 437 -9.82 13.94 -10.95
N LEU A 438 -10.47 15.01 -11.43
CA LEU A 438 -11.78 15.41 -10.94
C LEU A 438 -12.87 14.41 -11.34
N ASN A 439 -12.77 13.79 -12.52
CA ASN A 439 -13.67 12.72 -12.93
C ASN A 439 -13.54 11.49 -12.01
N PHE A 440 -12.33 11.01 -11.74
CA PHE A 440 -12.12 9.89 -10.81
C PHE A 440 -12.54 10.24 -9.38
N LYS A 441 -12.35 11.49 -8.95
CA LYS A 441 -12.82 11.96 -7.65
C LYS A 441 -14.35 11.91 -7.57
N ALA A 442 -15.05 12.33 -8.62
CA ALA A 442 -16.51 12.26 -8.68
C ALA A 442 -16.99 10.80 -8.62
N ILE A 443 -16.31 9.87 -9.30
CA ILE A 443 -16.62 8.44 -9.21
C ILE A 443 -16.40 7.92 -7.78
N LEU A 444 -15.30 8.31 -7.10
CA LEU A 444 -15.09 7.96 -5.69
C LEU A 444 -16.21 8.49 -4.78
N GLN A 445 -16.68 9.72 -5.04
CA GLN A 445 -17.83 10.29 -4.34
C GLN A 445 -19.08 9.44 -4.58
N ASP A 446 -19.40 9.12 -5.84
CA ASP A 446 -20.59 8.32 -6.17
C ASP A 446 -20.51 6.89 -5.62
N LEU A 447 -19.31 6.30 -5.55
CA LEU A 447 -19.11 4.95 -5.01
C LEU A 447 -19.26 4.88 -3.49
N TYR A 448 -18.94 5.94 -2.76
CA TYR A 448 -18.73 5.87 -1.31
C TYR A 448 -19.50 6.91 -0.48
N HIS A 449 -20.15 7.89 -1.11
CA HIS A 449 -20.85 9.01 -0.46
C HIS A 449 -22.39 8.86 -0.52
N ASP A 450 -22.92 7.70 -0.13
CA ASP A 450 -24.37 7.53 0.05
C ASP A 450 -24.88 8.09 1.39
#